data_AF-B1XJR1-F1
#
_entry.id   AF-B1XJR1-F1
#
_cell.length_a   1.000
_cell.length_b   1.000
_cell.length_c   1.000
_cell.angle_alpha   90.00
_cell.angle_beta   90.00
_cell.angle_gamma   90.00
#
_symmetry.space_group_name_H-M   'P 1'
#
loop_
_entity.id
_entity.type
_entity.pdbx_description
1 polymer ?
#
loop_
_entity_poly.entity_id
_entity_poly.type
_entity_poly.pdbx_seq_one_letter_code
_entity_poly.pdbx_strand_id
1 'polypeptide(L)'
;MVWQKLRKFAGHFVARPVALLLGLGLTAIAPNLAQGATLEHRALSRSENFFASLNTRLIAQQQSAVFVYGTSPVAQQLGQDYMVLQVNDNNRVQGVFYQVNSEYACFSGAINNGKLDLAVLDPYEQVAYDYQLDYVAKGFVAAGGDRPTLQMVPAGFQPINVPSELDYALLKECADFQAPTKAVVDI
;
A
#
# COMPACT_ATOMS: atom_id res chain seq x y z
N MET A 1 0.35 -15.58 -16.65
CA MET A 1 0.14 -16.43 -15.43
C MET A 1 0.04 -15.62 -14.12
N VAL A 2 0.65 -14.43 -14.05
CA VAL A 2 0.54 -13.43 -12.96
C VAL A 2 -0.88 -13.28 -12.39
N TRP A 3 -1.87 -13.10 -13.26
CA TRP A 3 -3.24 -12.80 -12.85
C TRP A 3 -3.92 -13.94 -12.07
N GLN A 4 -3.63 -15.21 -12.39
CA GLN A 4 -4.17 -16.35 -11.64
C GLN A 4 -3.72 -16.38 -10.17
N LYS A 5 -2.54 -15.80 -9.86
CA LYS A 5 -2.07 -15.68 -8.47
C LYS A 5 -2.73 -14.51 -7.75
N LEU A 6 -2.87 -13.35 -8.41
CA LEU A 6 -3.57 -12.18 -7.84
C LEU A 6 -5.03 -12.49 -7.51
N ARG A 7 -5.73 -13.23 -8.39
CA ARG A 7 -7.13 -13.66 -8.17
C ARG A 7 -7.33 -14.53 -6.93
N LYS A 8 -6.32 -15.29 -6.49
CA LYS A 8 -6.43 -16.17 -5.32
C LYS A 8 -6.47 -15.40 -3.99
N PHE A 9 -6.04 -14.13 -3.97
CA PHE A 9 -5.99 -13.33 -2.74
C PHE A 9 -7.13 -12.31 -2.62
N ALA A 10 -7.71 -11.84 -3.73
CA ALA A 10 -8.82 -10.87 -3.72
C ALA A 10 -10.19 -11.44 -3.26
N GLY A 11 -10.29 -12.76 -3.05
CA GLY A 11 -11.58 -13.46 -2.86
C GLY A 11 -12.18 -13.52 -1.45
N HIS A 12 -11.61 -12.89 -0.42
CA HIS A 12 -12.05 -13.10 0.97
C HIS A 12 -12.31 -11.83 1.80
N PHE A 13 -12.97 -10.80 1.26
CA PHE A 13 -13.49 -9.71 2.11
C PHE A 13 -14.88 -9.25 1.65
N VAL A 14 -15.88 -10.10 1.85
CA VAL A 14 -17.27 -9.67 1.99
C VAL A 14 -17.60 -9.70 3.49
N ALA A 15 -17.28 -8.62 4.20
CA ALA A 15 -17.72 -8.43 5.57
C ALA A 15 -19.24 -8.24 5.59
N ARG A 16 -19.98 -9.25 6.07
CA ARG A 16 -21.42 -9.14 6.35
C ARG A 16 -21.58 -8.39 7.69
N PRO A 17 -22.26 -7.23 7.75
CA PRO A 17 -22.53 -6.59 9.03
C PRO A 17 -23.65 -7.37 9.72
N VAL A 18 -23.32 -8.06 10.81
CA VAL A 18 -24.31 -8.58 11.75
C VAL A 18 -24.73 -7.41 12.62
N ALA A 19 -25.86 -6.78 12.28
CA ALA A 19 -26.51 -5.82 13.14
C ALA A 19 -27.08 -6.55 14.37
N LEU A 20 -26.54 -6.25 15.55
CA LEU A 20 -27.03 -6.78 16.83
C LEU A 20 -27.63 -5.60 17.61
N LEU A 21 -28.95 -5.45 17.50
CA LEU A 21 -29.77 -4.48 18.23
C LEU A 21 -30.33 -5.15 19.49
N LEU A 22 -29.78 -4.82 20.66
CA LEU A 22 -30.36 -5.01 22.00
C LEU A 22 -29.67 -3.98 22.91
N GLY A 23 -30.28 -3.20 23.80
CA GLY A 23 -31.64 -3.04 24.31
C GLY A 23 -31.55 -1.96 25.41
N LEU A 24 -32.64 -1.24 25.66
CA LEU A 24 -32.74 -0.16 26.65
C LEU A 24 -32.65 -0.68 28.10
N GLY A 25 -31.94 0.05 28.96
CA GLY A 25 -31.97 -0.13 30.42
C GLY A 25 -31.49 1.12 31.16
N LEU A 26 -32.43 1.86 31.75
CA LEU A 26 -32.22 3.02 32.63
C LEU A 26 -31.89 2.62 34.08
N THR A 27 -31.47 3.62 34.88
CA THR A 27 -31.22 3.69 36.36
C THR A 27 -29.74 3.53 36.75
N ALA A 28 -29.12 4.27 37.68
CA ALA A 28 -29.52 5.31 38.63
C ALA A 28 -28.31 6.25 38.94
N ILE A 29 -28.58 7.41 39.54
CA ILE A 29 -27.62 8.47 39.88
C ILE A 29 -27.10 8.27 41.32
N ALA A 30 -25.78 8.39 41.54
CA ALA A 30 -25.22 8.91 42.80
C ALA A 30 -23.81 9.47 42.56
N PRO A 31 -23.44 10.64 43.13
CA PRO A 31 -22.10 11.21 42.99
C PRO A 31 -21.19 10.66 44.09
N ASN A 32 -19.94 10.34 43.76
CA ASN A 32 -18.89 10.28 44.76
C ASN A 32 -17.67 11.08 44.29
N LEU A 33 -17.38 12.12 45.08
CA LEU A 33 -16.15 12.89 45.05
C LEU A 33 -15.00 11.99 45.46
N ALA A 34 -14.24 11.52 44.49
CA ALA A 34 -12.87 11.09 44.70
C ALA A 34 -12.01 11.87 43.70
N GLN A 35 -11.48 13.00 44.14
CA GLN A 35 -10.31 13.62 43.53
C GLN A 35 -9.10 12.71 43.82
N GLY A 36 -9.00 11.64 43.04
CA GLY A 36 -7.73 10.97 42.79
C GLY A 36 -7.06 11.69 41.64
N ALA A 37 -5.83 12.17 41.84
CA ALA A 37 -5.00 12.69 40.78
C ALA A 37 -4.85 11.64 39.66
N THR A 38 -5.62 11.77 38.59
CA THR A 38 -5.36 11.02 37.36
C THR A 38 -4.11 11.62 36.74
N LEU A 39 -2.98 10.97 37.01
CA LEU A 39 -1.80 11.06 36.17
C LEU A 39 -2.24 10.77 34.73
N GLU A 40 -2.22 11.81 33.90
CA GLU A 40 -2.44 11.73 32.46
C GLU A 40 -1.64 10.54 31.90
N HIS A 41 -2.32 9.45 31.53
CA HIS A 41 -1.71 8.37 30.76
C HIS A 41 -1.49 8.86 29.31
N ARG A 42 -0.51 9.75 29.11
CA ARG A 42 0.02 10.16 27.79
C ARG A 42 0.95 9.09 27.20
N ALA A 43 0.54 7.83 27.23
CA ALA A 43 1.42 6.72 26.89
C ALA A 43 0.81 5.73 25.88
N LEU A 44 0.04 6.20 24.88
CA LEU A 44 -0.27 5.37 23.70
C LEU A 44 -0.23 6.11 22.34
N SER A 45 -0.34 7.44 22.28
CA SER A 45 -0.29 8.18 20.98
C SER A 45 1.11 8.45 20.42
N ARG A 46 2.19 8.06 21.09
CA ARG A 46 3.57 8.28 20.58
C ARG A 46 3.92 7.36 19.41
N SER A 47 3.29 6.17 19.34
CA SER A 47 3.54 5.18 18.29
C SER A 47 2.98 5.62 16.93
N GLU A 48 1.71 6.03 16.89
CA GLU A 48 1.02 6.43 15.64
C GLU A 48 1.71 7.63 14.97
N ASN A 49 2.09 8.63 15.76
CA ASN A 49 2.78 9.83 15.26
C ASN A 49 4.18 9.52 14.70
N PHE A 50 4.85 8.49 15.22
CA PHE A 50 6.16 8.07 14.73
C PHE A 50 6.04 7.34 13.39
N PHE A 51 5.12 6.39 13.25
CA PHE A 51 4.89 5.70 11.98
C PHE A 51 4.36 6.65 10.90
N ALA A 52 3.47 7.58 11.25
CA ALA A 52 3.03 8.63 10.35
C ALA A 52 4.21 9.49 9.87
N SER A 53 5.09 9.93 10.78
CA SER A 53 6.29 10.71 10.43
C SER A 53 7.28 9.93 9.55
N LEU A 54 7.49 8.64 9.83
CA LEU A 54 8.32 7.77 8.99
C LEU A 54 7.73 7.59 7.60
N ASN A 55 6.42 7.35 7.51
CA ASN A 55 5.71 7.23 6.23
C ASN A 55 5.80 8.54 5.44
N THR A 56 5.59 9.71 6.06
CA THR A 56 5.73 11.01 5.37
C THR A 56 7.15 11.21 4.84
N ARG A 57 8.19 10.89 5.61
CA ARG A 57 9.60 11.00 5.16
C ARG A 57 9.91 10.05 4.03
N LEU A 58 9.41 8.81 4.15
CA LEU A 58 9.58 7.78 3.14
C LEU A 58 8.93 8.20 1.82
N ILE A 59 7.68 8.68 1.86
CA ILE A 59 6.98 9.11 0.65
C ILE A 59 7.65 10.34 0.05
N ALA A 60 8.03 11.33 0.86
CA ALA A 60 8.77 12.50 0.39
C ALA A 60 10.10 12.12 -0.29
N GLN A 61 10.78 11.07 0.21
CA GLN A 61 12.00 10.55 -0.43
C GLN A 61 11.72 9.80 -1.73
N GLN A 62 10.50 9.28 -1.90
CA GLN A 62 10.11 8.47 -3.05
C GLN A 62 9.48 9.26 -4.20
N GLN A 63 9.18 10.54 -3.98
CA GLN A 63 8.64 11.43 -5.01
C GLN A 63 9.60 11.49 -6.22
N SER A 64 9.04 11.35 -7.43
CA SER A 64 9.73 11.39 -8.73
C SER A 64 10.67 10.22 -9.08
N ALA A 65 10.73 9.15 -8.28
CA ALA A 65 11.55 7.98 -8.59
C ALA A 65 10.70 6.78 -9.06
N VAL A 66 11.24 6.02 -10.02
CA VAL A 66 10.71 4.72 -10.43
C VAL A 66 11.28 3.65 -9.52
N PHE A 67 10.40 2.87 -8.89
CA PHE A 67 10.78 1.74 -8.06
C PHE A 67 10.45 0.44 -8.77
N VAL A 68 11.43 -0.45 -8.81
CA VAL A 68 11.26 -1.81 -9.33
C VAL A 68 11.47 -2.80 -8.20
N TYR A 69 10.56 -3.75 -8.14
CA TYR A 69 10.58 -4.84 -7.19
C TYR A 69 10.36 -6.16 -7.91
N GLY A 70 10.98 -7.23 -7.41
CA GLY A 70 10.78 -8.58 -7.92
C GLY A 70 10.67 -9.61 -6.80
N THR A 71 10.02 -10.75 -7.05
CA THR A 71 10.13 -11.93 -6.17
C THR A 71 11.54 -12.52 -6.16
N SER A 72 12.36 -12.14 -7.16
CA SER A 72 13.80 -12.33 -7.21
C SER A 72 14.51 -10.97 -7.09
N PRO A 73 15.67 -10.88 -6.42
CA PRO A 73 16.50 -9.68 -6.41
C PRO A 73 17.20 -9.43 -7.76
N VAL A 74 17.09 -10.37 -8.71
CA VAL A 74 17.66 -10.25 -10.05
C VAL A 74 16.54 -9.91 -11.04
N ALA A 75 16.74 -8.83 -11.80
CA ALA A 75 15.81 -8.38 -12.82
C ALA A 75 15.69 -9.37 -13.98
N GLN A 76 14.57 -9.28 -14.71
CA GLN A 76 14.37 -9.93 -16.01
C GLN A 76 14.52 -11.47 -16.03
N GLN A 77 14.24 -12.14 -14.92
CA GLN A 77 14.18 -13.59 -14.82
C GLN A 77 12.79 -14.12 -15.21
N LEU A 78 12.77 -15.20 -15.99
CA LEU A 78 11.53 -15.87 -16.37
C LEU A 78 10.82 -16.48 -15.15
N GLY A 79 9.50 -16.38 -15.13
CA GLY A 79 8.65 -16.94 -14.07
C GLY A 79 8.68 -16.18 -12.74
N GLN A 80 9.42 -15.07 -12.65
CA GLN A 80 9.41 -14.18 -11.49
C GLN A 80 8.37 -13.07 -11.66
N ASP A 81 7.73 -12.72 -10.55
CA ASP A 81 6.73 -11.66 -10.51
C ASP A 81 7.43 -10.33 -10.21
N TYR A 82 7.17 -9.32 -11.04
CA TYR A 82 7.75 -7.99 -10.93
C TYR A 82 6.66 -6.93 -10.71
N MET A 83 7.03 -5.88 -9.99
CA MET A 83 6.20 -4.72 -9.74
C MET A 83 7.02 -3.45 -10.02
N VAL A 84 6.51 -2.60 -10.88
CA VAL A 84 7.07 -1.26 -11.14
C VAL A 84 6.07 -0.24 -10.67
N LEU A 85 6.52 0.77 -9.93
CA LEU A 85 5.64 1.86 -9.51
C LEU A 85 6.38 3.20 -9.45
N GLN A 86 5.61 4.27 -9.66
CA GLN A 86 5.96 5.62 -9.29
C GLN A 86 5.03 6.12 -8.18
N VAL A 87 5.58 6.98 -7.33
CA VAL A 87 4.82 7.68 -6.28
C VAL A 87 4.83 9.18 -6.60
N ASN A 88 3.66 9.80 -6.59
CA ASN A 88 3.54 11.25 -6.74
C ASN A 88 3.39 11.98 -5.39
N ASP A 89 3.30 13.30 -5.44
CA ASP A 89 3.30 14.17 -4.25
C ASP A 89 2.09 13.96 -3.32
N ASN A 90 1.01 13.36 -3.81
CA ASN A 90 -0.22 13.11 -3.06
C ASN A 90 -0.31 11.67 -2.52
N ASN A 91 0.83 10.98 -2.39
CA ASN A 91 0.92 9.57 -1.99
C ASN A 91 0.13 8.63 -2.93
N ARG A 92 -0.17 9.08 -4.16
CA ARG A 92 -0.81 8.23 -5.17
C ARG A 92 0.28 7.45 -5.89
N VAL A 93 -0.04 6.21 -6.19
CA VAL A 93 0.83 5.31 -6.92
C VAL A 93 0.20 4.94 -8.25
N GLN A 94 1.05 4.80 -9.25
CA GLN A 94 0.71 4.22 -10.54
C GLN A 94 1.81 3.26 -10.92
N GLY A 95 1.44 2.15 -11.55
CA GLY A 95 2.40 1.13 -11.88
C GLY A 95 1.82 -0.06 -12.61
N VAL A 96 2.60 -1.13 -12.61
CA VAL A 96 2.33 -2.34 -13.35
C VAL A 96 2.89 -3.57 -12.64
N PHE A 97 2.11 -4.65 -12.62
CA PHE A 97 2.60 -5.98 -12.31
C PHE A 97 2.90 -6.72 -13.61
N TYR A 98 4.02 -7.44 -13.69
CA TYR A 98 4.36 -8.20 -14.90
C TYR A 98 5.21 -9.45 -14.61
N GLN A 99 5.22 -10.35 -15.58
CA GLN A 99 6.19 -11.43 -15.74
C GLN A 99 6.89 -11.25 -17.08
N VAL A 100 8.18 -11.52 -17.13
CA VAL A 100 8.96 -11.45 -18.38
C VAL A 100 8.35 -12.39 -19.42
N ASN A 101 8.08 -11.88 -20.62
CA ASN A 101 7.45 -12.61 -21.74
C ASN A 101 6.05 -13.18 -21.43
N SER A 102 5.30 -12.52 -20.54
CA SER A 102 3.89 -12.83 -20.22
C SER A 102 3.05 -11.55 -20.30
N GLU A 103 1.81 -11.64 -19.84
CA GLU A 103 0.92 -10.50 -19.67
C GLU A 103 1.32 -9.63 -18.48
N TYR A 104 0.88 -8.38 -18.55
CA TYR A 104 1.03 -7.38 -17.50
C TYR A 104 -0.34 -6.86 -17.06
N ALA A 105 -0.41 -6.27 -15.87
CA ALA A 105 -1.61 -5.67 -15.31
C ALA A 105 -1.28 -4.29 -14.73
N CYS A 106 -1.88 -3.24 -15.31
CA CYS A 106 -1.74 -1.89 -14.80
C CYS A 106 -2.45 -1.74 -13.46
N PHE A 107 -1.92 -0.88 -12.59
CA PHE A 107 -2.58 -0.51 -11.35
C PHE A 107 -2.42 0.97 -11.04
N SER A 108 -3.35 1.48 -10.25
CA SER A 108 -3.25 2.79 -9.61
C SER A 108 -3.81 2.69 -8.20
N GLY A 109 -3.41 3.58 -7.31
CA GLY A 109 -3.75 3.44 -5.89
C GLY A 109 -3.17 4.53 -5.01
N ALA A 110 -3.16 4.26 -3.71
CA ALA A 110 -2.58 5.13 -2.71
C ALA A 110 -1.79 4.35 -1.67
N ILE A 111 -0.82 5.02 -1.08
CA ILE A 111 -0.12 4.55 0.11
C ILE A 111 -0.90 5.02 1.32
N ASN A 112 -1.39 4.09 2.13
CA ASN A 112 -2.16 4.40 3.33
C ASN A 112 -1.85 3.41 4.45
N ASN A 113 -1.59 3.91 5.66
CA ASN A 113 -1.47 3.09 6.87
C ASN A 113 -0.52 1.86 6.74
N GLY A 114 0.64 2.02 6.10
CA GLY A 114 1.59 0.90 5.93
C GLY A 114 1.22 -0.10 4.83
N LYS A 115 0.25 0.27 3.98
CA LYS A 115 -0.29 -0.57 2.91
C LYS A 115 -0.33 0.19 1.59
N LEU A 116 -0.29 -0.58 0.52
CA LEU A 116 -0.59 -0.16 -0.84
C LEU A 116 -2.03 -0.59 -1.13
N ASP A 117 -2.94 0.38 -1.17
CA ASP A 117 -4.33 0.18 -1.56
C ASP A 117 -4.44 0.40 -3.06
N LEU A 118 -4.44 -0.69 -3.83
CA LEU A 118 -4.35 -0.69 -5.28
C LEU A 118 -5.67 -1.11 -5.91
N ALA A 119 -5.98 -0.52 -7.05
CA ALA A 119 -6.93 -1.06 -7.99
C ALA A 119 -6.14 -1.57 -9.20
N VAL A 120 -6.28 -2.86 -9.49
CA VAL A 120 -5.51 -3.57 -10.52
C VAL A 120 -6.43 -3.89 -11.69
N LEU A 121 -6.09 -3.37 -12.87
CA LEU A 121 -6.80 -3.64 -14.11
C LEU A 121 -6.53 -5.07 -14.57
N ASP A 122 -7.59 -5.86 -14.70
CA ASP A 122 -7.51 -7.13 -15.40
C ASP A 122 -7.30 -6.88 -16.90
N PRO A 123 -6.19 -7.37 -17.50
CA PRO A 123 -5.91 -7.16 -18.92
C PRO A 123 -6.94 -7.81 -19.86
N TYR A 124 -7.68 -8.83 -19.41
CA TYR A 124 -8.66 -9.54 -20.23
C TYR A 124 -10.08 -9.01 -20.05
N GLU A 125 -10.51 -8.81 -18.81
CA GLU A 125 -11.87 -8.38 -18.50
C GLU A 125 -12.04 -6.86 -18.59
N GLN A 126 -10.95 -6.10 -18.58
CA GLN A 126 -10.95 -4.63 -18.56
C GLN A 126 -11.71 -4.08 -17.34
N VAL A 127 -11.69 -4.83 -16.24
CA VAL A 127 -12.29 -4.47 -14.95
C VAL A 127 -11.19 -4.33 -13.90
N ALA A 128 -11.29 -3.29 -13.06
CA ALA A 128 -10.36 -3.07 -11.98
C ALA A 128 -10.82 -3.78 -10.69
N TYR A 129 -9.87 -4.42 -10.00
CA TYR A 129 -10.10 -5.14 -8.75
C TYR A 129 -9.29 -4.53 -7.61
N ASP A 130 -9.90 -4.43 -6.42
CA ASP A 130 -9.21 -3.97 -5.21
C ASP A 130 -8.16 -5.02 -4.78
N TYR A 131 -6.93 -4.57 -4.56
CA TYR A 131 -5.80 -5.38 -4.12
C TYR A 131 -4.99 -4.61 -3.08
N GLN A 132 -4.84 -5.20 -1.90
CA GLN A 132 -4.11 -4.58 -0.79
C GLN A 132 -2.80 -5.33 -0.55
N LEU A 133 -1.70 -4.59 -0.48
CA LEU A 133 -0.38 -5.15 -0.24
C LEU A 133 0.29 -4.43 0.94
N ASP A 134 0.68 -5.18 1.96
CA ASP A 134 1.49 -4.63 3.05
C ASP A 134 2.87 -4.23 2.53
N TYR A 135 3.48 -3.18 3.10
CA TYR A 135 4.88 -2.86 2.85
C TYR A 135 5.66 -2.65 4.14
N VAL A 136 6.97 -2.82 4.06
CA VAL A 136 7.90 -2.50 5.14
C VAL A 136 8.81 -1.35 4.71
N ALA A 137 9.05 -0.40 5.60
CA ALA A 137 10.07 0.62 5.39
C ALA A 137 11.45 0.00 5.67
N LYS A 138 12.28 -0.18 4.63
CA LYS A 138 13.68 -0.63 4.77
C LYS A 138 14.62 0.55 4.60
N GLY A 139 15.57 0.70 5.51
CA GLY A 139 16.64 1.69 5.41
C GLY A 139 17.85 1.13 4.66
N PHE A 140 18.30 1.85 3.64
CA PHE A 140 19.54 1.60 2.90
C PHE A 140 20.55 2.69 3.25
N VAL A 141 21.74 2.31 3.69
CA VAL A 141 22.84 3.25 3.95
C VAL A 141 23.72 3.29 2.70
N ALA A 142 23.75 4.43 2.01
CA ALA A 142 24.68 4.62 0.91
C ALA A 142 26.10 4.85 1.46
N ALA A 143 27.11 4.30 0.79
CA ALA A 143 28.51 4.54 1.11
C ALA A 143 28.87 6.01 0.82
N GLY A 144 28.64 6.89 1.79
CA GLY A 144 28.92 8.33 1.68
C GLY A 144 27.85 9.27 2.27
N GLY A 145 26.76 8.76 2.85
CA GLY A 145 25.69 9.59 3.44
C GLY A 145 25.43 9.30 4.92
N ASP A 146 25.29 10.36 5.73
CA ASP A 146 24.96 10.31 7.17
C ASP A 146 23.51 9.88 7.48
N ARG A 147 22.67 9.65 6.46
CA ARG A 147 21.24 9.34 6.65
C ARG A 147 20.80 8.14 5.82
N PRO A 148 20.14 7.14 6.42
CA PRO A 148 19.59 6.02 5.68
C PRO A 148 18.47 6.47 4.76
N THR A 149 18.54 6.05 3.49
CA THR A 149 17.44 6.15 2.53
C THR A 149 16.38 5.13 2.90
N LEU A 150 15.19 5.58 3.26
CA LEU A 150 14.07 4.68 3.50
C LEU A 150 13.43 4.37 2.14
N GLN A 151 13.14 3.10 1.89
CA GLN A 151 12.36 2.64 0.74
C GLN A 151 11.20 1.77 1.24
N MET A 152 10.01 1.94 0.67
CA MET A 152 8.91 0.99 0.86
C MET A 152 9.26 -0.27 0.10
N VAL A 153 9.21 -1.42 0.75
CA VAL A 153 9.39 -2.72 0.11
C VAL A 153 8.10 -3.52 0.32
N PRO A 154 7.32 -3.77 -0.75
CA PRO A 154 6.11 -4.57 -0.64
C PRO A 154 6.39 -5.98 -0.13
N ALA A 155 5.48 -6.54 0.65
CA ALA A 155 5.62 -7.86 1.25
C ALA A 155 5.79 -8.94 0.16
N GLY A 156 6.78 -9.82 0.32
CA GLY A 156 7.11 -10.87 -0.65
C GLY A 156 7.99 -10.43 -1.82
N PHE A 157 8.35 -9.14 -1.88
CA PHE A 157 9.24 -8.61 -2.92
C PHE A 157 10.61 -8.18 -2.37
N GLN A 158 11.57 -8.09 -3.30
CA GLN A 158 12.89 -7.54 -3.10
C GLN A 158 13.10 -6.33 -4.03
N PRO A 159 13.81 -5.29 -3.58
CA PRO A 159 14.11 -4.14 -4.43
C PRO A 159 15.10 -4.50 -5.53
N ILE A 160 14.92 -3.89 -6.70
CA ILE A 160 15.83 -3.94 -7.83
C ILE A 160 16.27 -2.50 -8.09
N ASN A 161 17.56 -2.24 -7.89
CA ASN A 161 18.07 -0.87 -7.81
C ASN A 161 18.15 -0.15 -9.16
N VAL A 162 18.13 -0.89 -10.27
CA VAL A 162 18.27 -0.34 -11.61
C VAL A 162 17.06 -0.76 -12.44
N PRO A 163 16.11 0.15 -12.71
CA PRO A 163 15.02 -0.12 -13.64
C PRO A 163 15.56 -0.38 -15.04
N SER A 164 15.02 -1.40 -15.69
CA SER A 164 15.33 -1.78 -17.08
C SER A 164 14.48 -1.02 -18.09
N GLU A 165 14.83 -1.10 -19.38
CA GLU A 165 14.02 -0.52 -20.46
C GLU A 165 12.59 -1.06 -20.50
N LEU A 166 12.41 -2.35 -20.19
CA LEU A 166 11.09 -2.98 -20.09
C LEU A 166 10.25 -2.34 -18.98
N ASP A 167 10.87 -2.04 -17.83
CA ASP A 167 10.19 -1.41 -16.69
C ASP A 167 9.64 -0.03 -17.07
N TYR A 168 10.47 0.79 -17.74
CA TYR A 168 10.04 2.11 -18.22
C TYR A 168 8.96 2.01 -19.31
N ALA A 169 9.09 1.06 -20.24
CA ALA A 169 8.12 0.87 -21.31
C ALA A 169 6.74 0.49 -20.76
N LEU A 170 6.66 -0.49 -19.85
CA LEU A 170 5.40 -0.91 -19.24
C LEU A 170 4.79 0.17 -18.34
N LEU A 171 5.63 0.90 -17.61
CA LEU A 171 5.15 2.01 -16.79
C LEU A 171 4.56 3.15 -17.63
N LYS A 172 5.17 3.43 -18.79
CA LYS A 172 4.64 4.39 -19.76
C LYS A 172 3.31 3.93 -20.36
N GLU A 173 3.18 2.65 -20.67
CA GLU A 173 1.93 2.08 -21.18
C GLU A 173 0.78 2.24 -20.16
N CYS A 174 1.09 2.09 -18.87
CA CYS A 174 0.11 2.24 -17.80
C CYS A 174 -0.11 3.68 -17.32
N ALA A 175 0.50 4.69 -17.95
CA ALA A 175 0.53 6.08 -17.47
C ALA A 175 -0.86 6.75 -17.38
N ASP A 176 -1.82 6.29 -18.19
CA ASP A 176 -3.18 6.85 -18.21
C ASP A 176 -4.17 6.02 -17.41
N PHE A 177 -3.77 4.86 -16.87
CA PHE A 177 -4.66 4.06 -16.05
C PHE A 177 -4.89 4.73 -14.69
N GLN A 178 -6.11 5.21 -14.50
CA GLN A 178 -6.63 5.64 -13.22
C GLN A 178 -7.87 4.81 -12.91
N ALA A 179 -7.84 4.12 -11.78
CA ALA A 179 -9.02 3.41 -11.32
C ALA A 179 -10.14 4.41 -10.99
N PRO A 180 -11.40 4.08 -11.30
CA PRO A 180 -12.51 4.94 -10.95
C PRO A 180 -12.48 5.21 -9.45
N THR A 181 -12.55 6.47 -9.05
CA THR A 181 -12.76 6.80 -7.63
C THR A 181 -14.05 6.13 -7.22
N LYS A 182 -13.98 5.23 -6.24
CA LYS A 182 -15.17 4.65 -5.61
C LYS A 182 -16.05 5.83 -5.19
N ALA A 183 -17.15 6.04 -5.90
CA ALA A 183 -18.06 7.13 -5.57
C ALA A 183 -18.48 6.91 -4.12
N VAL A 184 -18.20 7.89 -3.27
CA VAL A 184 -18.88 7.98 -1.99
C VAL A 184 -20.34 8.25 -2.36
N VAL A 185 -21.15 7.21 -2.32
CA VAL A 185 -22.59 7.36 -2.38
C VAL A 185 -22.97 7.99 -1.04
N ASP A 186 -23.16 9.31 -1.03
CA ASP A 186 -23.87 9.96 0.07
C ASP A 186 -25.29 9.40 0.07
N ILE A 187 -25.59 8.58 1.07
CA ILE A 187 -26.91 7.98 1.33
C ILE A 187 -27.63 8.80 2.40
#